data_AF-A0A497L4S6-F1
#
_entry.id   AF-A0A497L4S6-F1
#
_cell.length_a   1.000
_cell.length_b   1.000
_cell.length_c   1.000
_cell.angle_alpha   90.00
_cell.angle_beta   90.00
_cell.angle_gamma   90.00
#
_symmetry.space_group_name_H-M   'P 1'
#
loop_
_entity.id
_entity.type
_entity.pdbx_description
1 polymer ?
#
loop_
_entity_poly.entity_id
_entity_poly.type
_entity_poly.pdbx_seq_one_letter_code
_entity_poly.pdbx_strand_id
1 'polypeptide(L)' 'MVKYDRAADSLYIKLKEGKVVESDEVAPGVILDFDEEGEVVGMEIVE' A
#
# COMPACT_ATOMS: atom_id res chain seq x y z
N MET A 1 -3.83 5.58 -8.59
CA MET A 1 -3.79 4.42 -9.52
C MET A 1 -4.28 3.20 -8.75
N VAL A 2 -5.04 2.30 -9.38
CA VAL A 2 -5.49 1.05 -8.75
C VAL A 2 -4.95 -0.11 -9.58
N LYS A 3 -4.34 -1.11 -8.92
CA LYS A 3 -3.80 -2.30 -9.55
C LYS A 3 -4.26 -3.53 -8.77
N TYR A 4 -4.85 -4.49 -9.46
CA TYR A 4 -5.18 -5.79 -8.90
C TYR A 4 -4.26 -6.85 -9.51
N ASP A 5 -3.63 -7.65 -8.66
CA ASP A 5 -2.84 -8.82 -9.04
C ASP A 5 -3.61 -10.09 -8.69
N ARG A 6 -4.18 -10.72 -9.71
CA ARG A 6 -4.98 -11.94 -9.55
C ARG A 6 -4.15 -13.16 -9.10
N ALA A 7 -2.84 -13.18 -9.38
CA ALA A 7 -2.00 -14.30 -8.99
C ALA A 7 -1.67 -14.27 -7.49
N ALA A 8 -1.52 -13.07 -6.94
CA ALA A 8 -1.30 -12.83 -5.51
C ALA A 8 -2.60 -12.57 -4.73
N ASP A 9 -3.74 -12.51 -5.43
CA ASP A 9 -5.02 -12.02 -4.91
C ASP A 9 -4.91 -10.71 -4.11
N SER A 10 -4.11 -9.77 -4.63
CA SER A 10 -3.81 -8.52 -3.95
C SER A 10 -4.33 -7.29 -4.70
N LEU A 11 -4.74 -6.29 -3.93
CA LEU A 11 -5.19 -4.99 -4.44
C LEU A 11 -4.26 -3.89 -3.92
N TYR A 12 -3.59 -3.21 -4.84
CA TYR A 12 -2.80 -2.02 -4.54
C TYR A 12 -3.51 -0.75 -4.98
N ILE A 13 -3.57 0.24 -4.08
CA ILE A 13 -4.15 1.56 -4.31
C ILE A 13 -3.08 2.61 -4.02
N LYS A 14 -2.63 3.31 -5.07
CA LYS A 14 -1.79 4.50 -4.93
C LYS A 14 -2.67 5.72 -4.64
N LEU A 15 -2.48 6.32 -3.46
CA LEU A 15 -3.26 7.44 -2.95
C LEU A 15 -2.71 8.79 -3.41
N LYS A 16 -1.38 8.97 -3.36
CA LYS A 16 -0.69 10.16 -3.87
C LYS A 16 0.65 9.81 -4.50
N GLU A 17 1.23 10.77 -5.22
CA GLU A 17 2.61 10.67 -5.68
C GLU A 17 3.56 10.84 -4.49
N GLY A 18 4.59 10.00 -4.42
CA GLY A 18 5.54 9.99 -3.31
C GLY A 18 6.41 8.74 -3.37
N LYS A 19 7.58 8.82 -2.75
CA LYS A 19 8.50 7.68 -2.60
C LYS A 19 8.13 6.94 -1.33
N VAL A 20 7.84 5.65 -1.46
CA VAL A 20 7.68 4.75 -0.31
C VAL A 20 9.03 4.57 0.36
N VAL A 21 9.09 4.80 1.66
CA VAL A 21 10.29 4.55 2.49
C VAL A 21 10.05 3.52 3.57
N GLU A 22 8.80 3.31 3.96
CA GLU A 22 8.37 2.35 4.95
C GLU A 22 7.01 1.76 4.56
N SER A 23 6.78 0.51 4.93
CA SER A 23 5.51 -0.19 4.72
C SER A 23 5.18 -0.98 5.98
N ASP A 24 3.99 -0.79 6.54
CA ASP A 24 3.54 -1.45 7.77
C ASP A 24 2.21 -2.17 7.60
N GLU A 25 2.13 -3.40 8.13
CA GLU A 25 0.86 -4.10 8.29
C GLU A 25 0.11 -3.55 9.51
N VAL A 26 -0.91 -2.73 9.26
CA VAL A 26 -1.68 -2.05 10.32
C VAL A 26 -2.88 -2.86 10.79
N ALA A 27 -3.30 -3.83 9.99
CA ALA A 27 -4.31 -4.83 10.31
C ALA A 27 -4.04 -6.09 9.47
N PRO A 28 -4.56 -7.27 9.86
CA PRO A 28 -4.38 -8.50 9.08
C PRO A 28 -4.74 -8.28 7.60
N GLY A 29 -3.74 -8.43 6.72
CA GLY A 29 -3.90 -8.28 5.27
C GLY A 29 -4.03 -6.83 4.78
N VAL A 30 -3.78 -5.83 5.62
CA VAL A 30 -3.83 -4.40 5.25
C VAL A 30 -2.48 -3.75 5.52
N ILE A 31 -1.80 -3.36 4.44
CA ILE A 31 -0.48 -2.77 4.48
C ILE A 31 -0.58 -1.32 3.99
N LEU A 32 0.02 -0.40 4.75
CA LEU A 32 0.12 1.02 4.37
C LEU A 32 1.56 1.37 4.03
N ASP A 33 1.73 2.11 2.93
CA ASP A 33 3.01 2.66 2.52
C ASP A 33 3.13 4.12 2.95
N PHE A 34 4.25 4.47 3.57
CA PHE A 34 4.55 5.80 4.09
C PHE A 34 5.72 6.44 3.34
N ASP A 35 5.68 7.77 3.23
CA ASP A 35 6.80 8.59 2.76
C ASP A 35 7.69 9.09 3.92
N GLU A 36 8.73 9.87 3.59
CA GLU A 36 9.69 10.42 4.56
C GLU A 36 9.06 11.37 5.59
N GLU A 37 7.85 11.87 5.34
CA GLU A 37 7.09 12.75 6.25
C GLU A 37 6.12 11.94 7.13
N GLY A 38 6.06 10.61 6.94
CA GLY A 38 5.12 9.73 7.64
C GLY A 38 3.70 9.82 7.10
N GLU A 39 3.50 10.35 5.89
CA GLU A 39 2.19 10.43 5.26
C GLU A 39 1.94 9.19 4.38
N VAL A 40 0.69 8.73 4.34
CA VAL A 40 0.32 7.56 3.53
C VAL A 40 0.35 7.90 2.04
N VAL A 41 1.14 7.16 1.27
CA VAL A 41 1.25 7.27 -0.20
C VAL A 41 0.54 6.13 -0.94
N GLY A 42 0.40 4.97 -0.30
CA GLY A 42 -0.15 3.75 -0.89
C GLY A 42 -0.80 2.84 0.15
N MET A 43 -1.63 1.92 -0.34
CA MET A 43 -2.23 0.86 0.46
C MET A 43 -2.26 -0.43 -0.36
N GLU A 44 -1.90 -1.53 0.26
CA GLU A 44 -2.05 -2.87 -0.27
C GLU A 44 -3.01 -3.69 0.61
N ILE A 45 -3.88 -4.45 -0.04
CA ILE A 45 -4.76 -5.44 0.60
C ILE A 45 -4.37 -6.80 0.05
N VAL A 46 -4.07 -7.75 0.94
CA VAL A 46 -3.66 -9.13 0.61
C VAL A 46 -4.51 -10.13 1.40
N GLU A 47 -4.84 -11.27 0.79
CA GLU A 47 -5.51 -12.43 1.42
C GLU A 47 -4.57 -13.65 1.51
#